data_AF-A0A367R7L8-F1
#
_entry.id   AF-A0A367R7L8-F1
#
_cell.length_a   1.000
_cell.length_b   1.000
_cell.length_c   1.000
_cell.angle_alpha   90.00
_cell.angle_beta   90.00
_cell.angle_gamma   90.00
#
_symmetry.space_group_name_H-M   'P 1'
#
loop_
_entity.id
_entity.type
_entity.pdbx_description
1 polymer ?
#
loop_
_entity_poly.entity_id
_entity_poly.type
_entity_poly.pdbx_seq_one_letter_code
_entity_poly.pdbx_strand_id
1 'polypeptide(L)'
;MTHRYPFSTIHPAAYYGQRVAVYFNLHYHVFSLKSGGKSGSLLTHAGVCQLTNAVFEVERKARERAIAQGRKNVHAYVVGILQSLGWDQLSDNAVRSLIGLGYQQVTYNLHPGHPLFYCKDVMPYTPITTAKAVILNNKIALALVE
;
A
#
# COMPACT_ATOMS: atom_id res chain seq x y z
N MET A 1 1.28 -15.51 20.13
CA MET A 1 2.50 -14.81 19.68
C MET A 1 2.26 -13.31 19.82
N THR A 2 2.88 -12.69 20.81
CA THR A 2 2.85 -11.24 21.06
C THR A 2 3.73 -10.57 20.00
N HIS A 3 3.12 -9.99 18.96
CA HIS A 3 3.88 -9.33 17.90
C HIS A 3 4.64 -8.12 18.45
N ARG A 4 5.87 -7.94 17.94
CA ARG A 4 6.98 -7.07 18.40
C ARG A 4 6.69 -5.56 18.43
N TYR A 5 5.44 -5.13 18.26
CA TYR A 5 5.06 -3.73 18.16
C TYR A 5 4.04 -3.36 19.25
N PRO A 6 4.14 -2.17 19.86
CA PRO A 6 3.30 -1.75 21.00
C PRO A 6 1.80 -1.59 20.69
N PHE A 7 1.38 -1.82 19.44
CA PHE A 7 -0.01 -1.72 18.97
C PHE A 7 -0.55 -3.07 18.45
N SER A 8 -0.01 -4.17 18.97
CA SER A 8 -0.07 -5.53 18.39
C SER A 8 -1.42 -6.24 18.45
N THR A 9 -2.44 -5.66 19.08
CA THR A 9 -3.80 -6.22 18.97
C THR A 9 -4.42 -5.80 17.65
N ILE A 10 -4.14 -6.57 16.60
CA ILE A 10 -4.99 -6.53 15.43
C ILE A 10 -6.32 -7.17 15.85
N HIS A 11 -7.41 -6.40 15.79
CA HIS A 11 -8.77 -6.95 15.73
C HIS A 11 -9.21 -6.95 14.26
N PRO A 12 -8.61 -7.80 13.41
CA PRO A 12 -8.66 -7.60 11.96
C PRO A 12 -10.10 -7.69 11.43
N ALA A 13 -10.89 -8.60 12.00
CA ALA A 13 -12.29 -8.79 11.64
C ALA A 13 -13.15 -7.54 11.88
N ALA A 14 -12.80 -6.68 12.84
CA ALA A 14 -13.58 -5.47 13.11
C ALA A 14 -13.51 -4.46 11.95
N TYR A 15 -12.47 -4.52 11.12
CA TYR A 15 -12.20 -3.55 10.05
C TYR A 15 -12.47 -4.11 8.65
N TYR A 16 -12.74 -5.40 8.52
CA TYR A 16 -13.06 -6.01 7.22
C TYR A 16 -14.33 -5.42 6.63
N GLY A 17 -14.34 -5.25 5.30
CA GLY A 17 -15.42 -4.57 4.59
C GLY A 17 -15.42 -3.05 4.75
N GLN A 18 -14.56 -2.46 5.59
CA GLN A 18 -14.48 -1.01 5.74
C GLN A 18 -13.51 -0.39 4.73
N ARG A 19 -13.78 0.86 4.38
CA ARG A 19 -12.86 1.67 3.59
C ARG A 19 -11.70 2.16 4.45
N VAL A 20 -10.48 1.82 4.04
CA VAL A 20 -9.24 2.18 4.74
C VAL A 20 -8.22 2.80 3.79
N ALA A 21 -7.34 3.65 4.33
CA ALA A 21 -6.12 4.07 3.63
C ALA A 21 -4.90 3.38 4.23
N VAL A 22 -4.06 2.80 3.38
CA VAL A 22 -2.87 2.07 3.79
C VAL A 22 -1.62 2.74 3.22
N TYR A 23 -0.59 2.88 4.03
CA TYR A 23 0.72 3.37 3.59
C TYR A 23 1.86 2.58 4.26
N PHE A 24 3.02 2.54 3.62
CA PHE A 24 4.20 1.92 4.21
C PHE A 24 4.86 2.87 5.21
N ASN A 25 4.97 2.44 6.47
CA ASN A 25 5.61 3.20 7.52
C ASN A 25 7.12 2.94 7.48
N LEU A 26 7.91 3.96 7.12
CA LEU A 26 9.37 3.83 6.97
C LEU A 26 10.10 3.62 8.30
N HIS A 27 9.52 4.03 9.43
CA HIS A 27 10.12 3.87 10.75
C HIS A 27 9.94 2.43 11.27
N TYR A 28 8.72 1.88 11.13
CA TYR A 28 8.41 0.54 11.64
C TYR A 28 8.57 -0.57 10.59
N HIS A 29 8.82 -0.22 9.32
CA HIS A 29 8.94 -1.16 8.20
C HIS A 29 7.73 -2.11 8.03
N VAL A 30 6.53 -1.60 8.32
CA VAL A 30 5.24 -2.30 8.18
C VAL A 30 4.22 -1.36 7.56
N PHE A 31 3.07 -1.89 7.14
CA PHE A 31 1.95 -1.07 6.71
C PHE A 31 1.22 -0.46 7.90
N SER A 32 0.80 0.79 7.76
CA SER A 32 -0.10 1.49 8.68
C SER A 32 -1.45 1.69 8.01
N LEU A 33 -2.52 1.34 8.72
CA LEU A 33 -3.90 1.45 8.24
C LEU A 33 -4.65 2.58 8.93
N LYS A 34 -5.42 3.36 8.18
CA LYS A 34 -6.24 4.47 8.68
C LYS A 34 -7.70 4.30 8.30
N SER A 35 -8.63 4.62 9.21
CA SER A 35 -10.08 4.56 8.97
C SER A 35 -10.56 5.63 8.00
N GLY A 36 -11.59 5.39 7.20
CA GLY A 36 -12.26 6.45 6.45
C GLY A 36 -11.36 7.21 5.45
N GLY A 37 -10.22 6.63 5.06
CA GLY A 37 -9.26 7.23 4.12
C GLY A 37 -8.06 7.90 4.78
N LYS A 38 -7.40 8.81 4.03
CA LYS A 38 -6.11 9.42 4.41
C LYS A 38 -6.15 10.22 5.71
N SER A 39 -7.24 10.94 5.95
CA SER A 39 -7.42 11.85 7.09
C SER A 39 -7.90 11.15 8.36
N GLY A 40 -8.10 9.83 8.31
CA GLY A 40 -8.61 9.06 9.44
C GLY A 40 -7.67 8.93 10.64
N SER A 41 -8.14 8.17 11.61
CA SER A 41 -7.34 7.72 12.74
C SER A 41 -6.55 6.47 12.37
N LEU A 42 -5.34 6.31 12.92
CA LEU A 42 -4.58 5.07 12.82
C LEU A 42 -5.38 3.94 13.47
N LEU A 43 -5.66 2.87 12.73
CA LEU A 43 -6.38 1.69 13.19
C LEU A 43 -5.42 0.64 13.74
N THR A 44 -4.44 0.25 12.94
CA THR A 44 -3.50 -0.83 13.26
C THR A 44 -2.31 -0.84 12.27
N HIS A 45 -1.42 -1.81 12.47
CA HIS A 45 -0.32 -2.12 11.57
C HIS A 45 -0.43 -3.56 11.05
N ALA A 46 0.13 -3.81 9.86
CA ALA A 46 0.17 -5.16 9.28
C ALA A 46 1.43 -5.36 8.42
N GLY A 47 1.90 -6.60 8.32
CA GLY A 47 2.96 -6.98 7.38
C GLY A 47 2.43 -7.19 5.95
N VAL A 48 1.18 -7.65 5.85
CA VAL A 48 0.44 -7.88 4.62
C VAL A 48 -0.99 -7.38 4.77
N CYS A 49 -1.55 -6.77 3.72
CA CYS A 49 -2.98 -6.52 3.65
C CYS A 49 -3.52 -6.61 2.23
N GLN A 50 -4.79 -7.02 2.12
CA GLN A 50 -5.51 -7.08 0.84
C GLN A 50 -6.64 -6.06 0.82
N LEU A 51 -6.72 -5.32 -0.28
CA LEU A 51 -7.73 -4.31 -0.55
C LEU A 51 -8.45 -4.64 -1.86
N THR A 52 -9.75 -4.37 -1.93
CA THR A 52 -10.51 -4.33 -3.18
C THR A 52 -10.98 -2.91 -3.49
N ASN A 53 -11.34 -2.63 -4.74
CA ASN A 53 -11.75 -1.30 -5.20
C ASN A 53 -10.73 -0.23 -4.80
N ALA A 54 -9.46 -0.51 -5.11
CA ALA A 54 -8.33 0.26 -4.64
C ALA A 54 -8.10 1.50 -5.50
N VAL A 55 -7.77 2.61 -4.84
CA VAL A 55 -7.35 3.87 -5.45
C VAL A 55 -5.94 4.19 -4.95
N PHE A 56 -5.06 4.53 -5.87
CA PHE A 56 -3.69 4.93 -5.59
C PHE A 56 -3.62 6.44 -5.46
N GLU A 57 -3.19 6.93 -4.30
CA GLU A 57 -3.19 8.35 -4.05
C GLU A 57 -1.88 8.83 -3.42
N VAL A 58 -1.28 9.84 -4.03
CA VAL A 58 -0.08 10.52 -3.52
C VAL A 58 -0.47 11.87 -2.95
N GLU A 59 -0.01 12.20 -1.74
CA GLU A 59 -0.28 13.52 -1.16
C GLU A 59 0.58 14.60 -1.86
N ARG A 60 -0.06 15.45 -2.67
CA ARG A 60 0.62 16.46 -3.50
C ARG A 60 1.49 17.43 -2.70
N LYS A 61 0.96 18.00 -1.62
CA LYS A 61 1.69 18.95 -0.77
C LYS A 61 2.92 18.30 -0.11
N ALA A 62 2.76 17.06 0.37
CA ALA A 62 3.89 16.30 0.91
C ALA A 62 4.92 15.99 -0.16
N ARG A 63 4.48 15.65 -1.39
CA ARG A 63 5.36 15.42 -2.55
C ARG A 63 6.17 16.66 -2.93
N GLU A 64 5.52 17.80 -3.08
CA GLU A 64 6.19 19.07 -3.40
C GLU A 64 7.25 19.41 -2.35
N ARG A 65 6.90 19.28 -1.07
CA ARG A 65 7.82 19.48 0.05
C ARG A 65 8.99 18.50 0.02
N ALA A 66 8.72 17.22 -0.25
CA ALA A 66 9.73 16.17 -0.33
C ALA A 66 10.72 16.42 -1.48
N ILE A 67 10.23 16.87 -2.65
CA ILE A 67 11.07 17.26 -3.78
C ILE A 67 11.93 18.47 -3.41
N ALA A 68 11.32 19.52 -2.86
CA ALA A 68 12.04 20.75 -2.47
C ALA A 68 13.12 20.49 -1.40
N GLN A 69 12.87 19.56 -0.47
CA GLN A 69 13.79 19.22 0.61
C GLN A 69 14.77 18.09 0.25
N GLY A 70 14.60 17.42 -0.89
CA GLY A 70 15.36 16.20 -1.24
C GLY A 70 15.14 15.02 -0.27
N ARG A 71 14.00 14.95 0.42
CA ARG A 71 13.71 13.95 1.46
C ARG A 71 12.62 12.99 1.03
N LYS A 72 12.72 11.71 1.40
CA LYS A 72 11.72 10.66 1.08
C LYS A 72 10.48 10.68 1.99
N ASN A 73 9.94 11.88 2.24
CA ASN A 73 8.83 12.08 3.18
C ASN A 73 7.50 12.26 2.44
N VAL A 74 7.12 11.27 1.63
CA VAL A 74 5.82 11.23 0.95
C VAL A 74 5.09 9.99 1.39
N HIS A 75 3.89 10.17 1.95
CA HIS A 75 2.98 9.06 2.13
C HIS A 75 2.23 8.82 0.82
N ALA A 76 2.59 7.71 0.18
CA ALA A 76 1.87 7.15 -0.94
C ALA A 76 0.85 6.16 -0.38
N TYR A 77 -0.43 6.43 -0.60
CA TYR A 77 -1.54 5.68 -0.02
C TYR A 77 -2.18 4.77 -1.06
N VAL A 78 -2.59 3.58 -0.62
CA VAL A 78 -3.57 2.74 -1.32
C VAL A 78 -4.85 2.75 -0.50
N VAL A 79 -5.94 3.21 -1.09
CA VAL A 79 -7.23 3.40 -0.41
C VAL A 79 -8.27 2.46 -1.00
N GLY A 80 -8.80 1.53 -0.21
CA GLY A 80 -9.70 0.48 -0.70
C GLY A 80 -10.56 -0.10 0.41
N ILE A 81 -11.32 -1.14 0.07
CA ILE A 81 -12.10 -1.92 1.02
C ILE A 81 -11.22 -3.04 1.57
N LEU A 82 -11.04 -3.08 2.88
CA LEU A 82 -10.17 -4.06 3.54
C LEU A 82 -10.77 -5.46 3.49
N GLN A 83 -10.01 -6.42 2.97
CA GLN A 83 -10.40 -7.83 2.90
C GLN A 83 -9.67 -8.70 3.90
N SER A 84 -8.36 -8.48 4.07
CA SER A 84 -7.54 -9.30 4.97
C SER A 84 -6.33 -8.54 5.50
N LEU A 85 -5.84 -9.00 6.66
CA LEU A 85 -4.63 -8.51 7.33
C LEU A 85 -3.82 -9.70 7.81
N GLY A 86 -2.50 -9.59 7.72
CA GLY A 86 -1.56 -10.57 8.25
C GLY A 86 -0.26 -9.92 8.68
N TRP A 87 0.49 -10.62 9.54
CA TRP A 87 1.85 -10.22 9.90
C TRP A 87 2.90 -10.87 9.01
N ASP A 88 2.65 -12.12 8.63
CA ASP A 88 3.59 -12.91 7.84
C ASP A 88 3.56 -12.45 6.39
N GLN A 89 4.76 -12.24 5.84
CA GLN A 89 4.94 -11.85 4.46
C GLN A 89 4.59 -13.03 3.55
N LEU A 90 4.10 -12.72 2.35
CA LEU A 90 3.95 -13.72 1.31
C LEU A 90 5.32 -14.29 0.93
N SER A 91 5.39 -15.60 0.73
CA SER A 91 6.57 -16.26 0.19
C SER A 91 6.80 -15.84 -1.28
N ASP A 92 8.04 -15.97 -1.74
CA ASP A 92 8.39 -15.68 -3.14
C ASP A 92 7.56 -16.50 -4.13
N ASN A 93 7.25 -17.75 -3.78
CA ASN A 93 6.37 -18.60 -4.59
C ASN A 93 4.95 -18.03 -4.68
N ALA A 94 4.38 -17.57 -3.57
CA ALA A 94 3.06 -16.94 -3.57
C ALA A 94 3.05 -15.66 -4.41
N VAL A 95 4.10 -14.83 -4.31
CA VAL A 95 4.24 -13.62 -5.14
C VAL A 95 4.31 -13.98 -6.63
N ARG A 96 5.10 -15.00 -7.00
CA ARG A 96 5.18 -15.48 -8.40
C ARG A 96 3.86 -16.01 -8.92
N SER A 97 3.12 -16.77 -8.11
CA SER A 97 1.80 -17.27 -8.47
C SER A 97 0.80 -16.14 -8.72
N LEU A 98 0.80 -15.11 -7.88
CA LEU A 98 -0.05 -13.92 -8.08
C LEU A 98 0.29 -13.20 -9.39
N ILE A 99 1.58 -13.04 -9.70
CA ILE A 99 2.00 -12.45 -10.98
C ILE A 99 1.50 -13.29 -12.16
N GLY A 100 1.58 -14.63 -12.07
CA GLY A 100 1.02 -15.53 -13.07
C GLY A 100 -0.50 -15.44 -13.24
N LEU A 101 -1.22 -14.98 -12.21
CA LEU A 101 -2.67 -14.68 -12.25
C LEU A 101 -2.99 -13.28 -12.78
N GLY A 102 -1.99 -12.53 -13.26
CA GLY A 102 -2.16 -11.21 -13.85
C GLY A 102 -1.95 -10.03 -12.89
N TYR A 103 -1.48 -10.27 -11.66
CA TYR A 103 -1.10 -9.17 -10.78
C TYR A 103 0.20 -8.50 -11.27
N GLN A 104 0.21 -7.17 -11.27
CA GLN A 104 1.36 -6.36 -11.66
C GLN A 104 2.03 -5.74 -10.43
N GLN A 105 3.35 -5.64 -10.44
CA GLN A 105 4.07 -4.87 -9.42
C GLN A 105 3.84 -3.38 -9.64
N VAL A 106 3.28 -2.71 -8.64
CA VAL A 106 3.00 -1.29 -8.64
C VAL A 106 3.90 -0.60 -7.61
N THR A 107 4.44 0.55 -7.99
CA THR A 107 5.32 1.33 -7.13
C THR A 107 5.11 2.82 -7.30
N TYR A 108 5.70 3.60 -6.41
CA TYR A 108 5.77 5.05 -6.50
C TYR A 108 7.19 5.51 -6.13
N ASN A 109 7.74 6.42 -6.92
CA ASN A 109 9.02 7.07 -6.63
C ASN A 109 8.91 8.59 -6.74
N LEU A 110 9.83 9.29 -6.10
CA LEU A 110 9.88 10.77 -6.04
C LEU A 110 10.46 11.40 -7.31
N HIS A 111 10.19 10.84 -8.48
CA HIS A 111 10.68 11.39 -9.74
C HIS A 111 9.81 12.58 -10.18
N PRO A 112 10.38 13.73 -10.58
CA PRO A 112 9.60 14.92 -10.95
C PRO A 112 8.56 14.66 -12.05
N GLY A 113 8.94 13.89 -13.07
CA GLY A 113 8.06 13.52 -14.20
C GLY A 113 7.08 12.38 -13.93
N HIS A 114 7.16 11.69 -12.79
CA HIS A 114 6.29 10.55 -12.45
C HIS A 114 5.51 10.85 -11.16
N PRO A 115 4.45 11.67 -11.23
CA PRO A 115 3.73 12.10 -10.03
C PRO A 115 2.81 11.04 -9.44
N LEU A 116 2.56 9.95 -10.17
CA LEU A 116 1.61 8.90 -9.82
C LEU A 116 2.31 7.56 -9.58
N PHE A 117 1.58 6.63 -8.94
CA PHE A 117 1.95 5.23 -8.94
C PHE A 117 2.02 4.70 -10.38
N TYR A 118 2.86 3.70 -10.60
CA TYR A 118 3.08 3.11 -11.92
C TYR A 118 3.45 1.64 -11.82
N CYS A 119 3.23 0.91 -12.91
CA CYS A 119 3.65 -0.48 -13.04
C CYS A 119 5.18 -0.54 -13.23
N LYS A 120 5.88 -1.22 -12.32
CA LYS A 120 7.34 -1.15 -12.19
C LYS A 120 8.10 -1.73 -13.38
N ASP A 121 7.59 -2.83 -13.94
CA ASP A 121 8.28 -3.63 -14.95
C ASP A 121 7.66 -3.47 -16.35
N VAL A 122 6.87 -2.42 -16.55
CA VAL A 122 6.23 -2.10 -17.84
C VAL A 122 6.85 -0.83 -18.39
N MET A 123 7.28 -0.89 -19.66
CA MET A 123 7.73 0.26 -20.44
C MET A 123 6.70 0.52 -21.56
N PRO A 124 6.33 1.79 -21.84
CA PRO A 124 6.75 3.02 -21.16
C PRO A 124 6.12 3.18 -19.76
N TYR A 125 6.49 4.25 -19.03
CA TYR A 125 5.85 4.64 -17.76
C TYR A 125 4.33 4.63 -17.91
N THR A 126 3.68 3.71 -17.22
CA THR A 126 2.22 3.53 -17.28
C THR A 126 1.65 3.85 -15.90
N PRO A 127 1.06 5.05 -15.73
CA PRO A 127 0.50 5.44 -14.45
C PRO A 127 -0.73 4.60 -14.12
N ILE A 128 -0.90 4.32 -12.84
CA ILE A 128 -2.06 3.60 -12.31
C ILE A 128 -2.72 4.44 -11.22
N THR A 129 -4.04 4.60 -11.33
CA THR A 129 -4.87 5.33 -10.37
C THR A 129 -5.83 4.42 -9.63
N THR A 130 -6.19 3.27 -10.21
CA THR A 130 -7.14 2.30 -9.63
C THR A 130 -6.75 0.86 -9.89
N ALA A 131 -7.25 -0.08 -9.07
CA ALA A 131 -7.14 -1.52 -9.30
C ALA A 131 -8.32 -2.28 -8.67
N LYS A 132 -8.72 -3.41 -9.28
CA LYS A 132 -9.78 -4.29 -8.75
C LYS A 132 -9.39 -4.84 -7.39
N ALA A 133 -8.15 -5.30 -7.27
CA ALA A 133 -7.57 -5.79 -6.04
C ALA A 133 -6.11 -5.35 -5.90
N VAL A 134 -5.69 -5.10 -4.67
CA VAL A 134 -4.28 -4.83 -4.33
C VAL A 134 -3.91 -5.69 -3.14
N ILE A 135 -2.78 -6.38 -3.26
CA ILE A 135 -2.11 -7.05 -2.17
C ILE A 135 -0.85 -6.26 -1.86
N LEU A 136 -0.83 -5.69 -0.67
CA LEU A 136 0.33 -5.02 -0.11
C LEU A 136 1.12 -6.04 0.70
N ASN A 137 2.35 -6.29 0.31
CA ASN A 137 3.22 -7.28 0.94
C ASN A 137 4.63 -6.70 1.05
N ASN A 138 5.17 -6.50 2.25
CA ASN A 138 6.48 -5.86 2.40
C ASN A 138 6.53 -4.51 1.61
N LYS A 139 7.68 -4.05 1.11
CA LYS A 139 7.80 -2.80 0.33
C LYS A 139 7.21 -2.89 -1.09
N ILE A 140 6.39 -3.90 -1.40
CA ILE A 140 5.78 -4.08 -2.73
C ILE A 140 4.26 -4.00 -2.67
N ALA A 141 3.67 -3.49 -3.75
CA ALA A 141 2.24 -3.59 -4.02
C ALA A 141 2.04 -4.46 -5.28
N LEU A 142 1.18 -5.45 -5.18
CA LEU A 142 0.73 -6.28 -6.29
C LEU A 142 -0.70 -5.89 -6.63
N ALA A 143 -0.93 -5.36 -7.83
CA ALA A 143 -2.25 -4.87 -8.25
C ALA A 143 -2.81 -5.72 -9.38
N LEU A 144 -4.05 -6.17 -9.22
CA LEU A 144 -4.84 -6.71 -10.33
C LEU A 144 -5.56 -5.54 -10.98
N VAL A 145 -5.01 -5.08 -12.09
CA VAL A 145 -5.52 -3.95 -12.90
C VAL A 145 -6.70 -4.46 -13.76
N GLU A 146 -7.62 -3.58 -14.14
CA GLU A 146 -8.79 -3.96 -14.94
C GLU A 146 -8.45 -4.49 -16.33
#